data_AF-A0A3M2Z0U8-F1
#
_entry.id   AF-A0A3M2Z0U8-F1
#
_cell.length_a   1.000
_cell.length_b   1.000
_cell.length_c   1.000
_cell.angle_alpha   90.00
_cell.angle_beta   90.00
_cell.angle_gamma   90.00
#
_symmetry.space_group_name_H-M   'P 1'
#
loop_
_entity.id
_entity.type
_entity.pdbx_description
1 polymer ?
#
loop_
_entity_poly.entity_id
_entity_poly.type
_entity_poly.pdbx_seq_one_letter_code
_entity_poly.pdbx_strand_id
1 'polypeptide(L)' 'GTREEREALVPGRAGAIELPAVEVTWWNTREDYLEHTSLPARTLQISNNPGLAVDTPVSNEQGGMTVIGPPVWPLQLS' A
#
# COMPACT_ATOMS: atom_id res chain seq x y z
N GLY A 1 -1.95 -27.37 -17.16
CA GLY A 1 -1.01 -26.24 -16.97
C GLY A 1 -1.25 -25.66 -15.59
N THR A 2 -0.23 -25.12 -14.95
CA THR A 2 -0.32 -24.53 -13.61
C THR A 2 -0.22 -23.00 -13.74
N ARG A 3 -1.11 -22.24 -13.09
CA ARG A 3 -1.00 -20.78 -12.97
C ARG A 3 -0.34 -20.45 -11.63
N GLU A 4 0.68 -19.60 -11.65
CA GLU A 4 1.32 -19.08 -10.45
C GLU A 4 1.43 -17.56 -10.53
N GLU A 5 1.15 -16.88 -9.41
CA GLU A 5 1.17 -15.43 -9.27
C GLU A 5 1.97 -15.07 -8.02
N ARG A 6 2.85 -14.06 -8.12
CA ARG A 6 3.72 -13.63 -7.03
C ARG A 6 3.78 -12.11 -6.99
N GLU A 7 3.60 -11.56 -5.79
CA GLU A 7 3.74 -10.14 -5.51
C GLU A 7 4.82 -9.93 -4.44
N ALA A 8 5.48 -8.77 -4.46
CA ALA A 8 6.50 -8.41 -3.50
C ALA A 8 6.15 -7.09 -2.81
N LEU A 9 6.17 -7.08 -1.48
CA LEU A 9 5.98 -5.91 -0.64
C LEU A 9 7.27 -5.59 0.12
N VAL A 10 7.76 -4.36 0.01
CA VAL A 10 8.98 -3.90 0.71
C VAL A 10 8.59 -2.91 1.81
N PRO A 11 8.59 -3.31 3.09
CA PRO A 11 8.22 -2.43 4.19
C PRO A 11 9.35 -1.45 4.52
N GLY A 12 9.03 -0.15 4.54
CA GLY A 12 9.98 0.92 4.92
C GLY A 12 10.01 1.27 6.41
N ARG A 13 9.08 0.73 7.21
CA ARG A 13 8.97 1.00 8.66
C ARG A 13 8.54 -0.23 9.44
N ALA A 14 8.95 -0.29 10.70
CA ALA A 14 8.48 -1.30 11.65
C ALA A 14 6.98 -1.12 11.95
N GLY A 15 6.34 -2.21 12.36
CA GLY A 15 4.93 -2.21 12.78
C GLY A 15 4.11 -3.32 12.13
N ALA A 16 2.80 -3.29 12.40
CA ALA A 16 1.86 -4.23 11.82
C ALA A 16 1.40 -3.76 10.43
N ILE A 17 1.37 -4.69 9.48
CA ILE A 17 0.76 -4.50 8.17
C ILE A 17 -0.32 -5.57 8.00
N GLU A 18 -1.50 -5.15 7.58
CA GLU A 18 -2.59 -6.07 7.23
C GLU A 18 -2.56 -6.34 5.73
N LEU A 19 -2.47 -7.62 5.38
CA LEU A 19 -2.73 -8.10 4.03
C LEU A 19 -4.23 -8.37 3.91
N PRO A 20 -4.91 -7.80 2.90
CA PRO A 20 -6.34 -8.00 2.73
C PRO A 20 -6.65 -9.45 2.32
N ALA A 21 -7.92 -9.86 2.52
CA ALA A 21 -8.41 -11.10 1.95
C ALA A 21 -8.46 -11.01 0.41
N VAL A 22 -8.30 -12.15 -0.25
CA VAL A 22 -8.35 -12.25 -1.72
C VAL A 22 -9.37 -13.30 -2.13
N GLU A 23 -10.19 -12.99 -3.13
CA GLU A 23 -11.14 -13.94 -3.73
C GLU A 23 -10.67 -14.31 -5.14
N VAL A 24 -10.78 -15.60 -5.48
CA VAL A 24 -10.41 -16.15 -6.79
C VAL A 24 -11.59 -16.92 -7.35
N THR A 25 -12.04 -16.51 -8.54
CA THR A 25 -13.03 -17.22 -9.34
C THR A 25 -12.31 -18.10 -10.36
N TRP A 26 -12.67 -19.39 -10.43
CA TRP A 26 -12.02 -20.35 -11.30
C TRP A 26 -12.99 -21.42 -11.79
N TRP A 27 -12.66 -22.09 -12.89
CA TRP A 27 -13.42 -23.23 -13.39
C TRP A 27 -12.95 -24.51 -12.69
N ASN A 28 -13.83 -25.12 -11.90
CA ASN A 28 -13.54 -26.40 -11.28
C ASN A 28 -13.76 -27.54 -12.28
N THR A 29 -12.68 -28.08 -12.82
CA THR A 29 -12.74 -29.19 -13.81
C THR A 29 -13.17 -30.53 -13.20
N ARG A 30 -13.20 -30.67 -11.87
CA ARG A 30 -13.71 -31.86 -11.19
C ARG A 30 -15.23 -31.82 -11.10
N GLU A 31 -15.77 -30.67 -10.69
CA GLU A 31 -17.20 -30.50 -10.46
C GLU A 31 -17.96 -29.92 -11.67
N ASP A 32 -17.22 -29.48 -12.69
CA ASP A 32 -17.72 -28.96 -13.98
C ASP A 32 -18.58 -27.68 -13.85
N TYR A 33 -18.20 -26.80 -12.92
CA TYR A 33 -18.80 -25.48 -12.79
C TYR A 33 -17.81 -24.43 -12.25
N LEU A 34 -18.25 -23.17 -12.25
CA LEU A 34 -17.46 -22.04 -11.79
C LEU A 34 -17.52 -21.91 -10.26
N GLU A 35 -16.35 -21.96 -9.62
CA GLU A 35 -16.21 -21.90 -8.16
C GLU A 35 -15.48 -20.64 -7.70
N HIS A 36 -15.78 -20.24 -6.47
CA HIS A 36 -15.12 -19.15 -5.77
C HIS A 36 -14.33 -19.70 -4.59
N THR A 37 -13.11 -19.22 -4.40
CA THR A 37 -12.28 -19.58 -3.24
C THR A 37 -11.69 -18.32 -2.64
N SER A 38 -11.69 -18.25 -1.30
CA SER A 38 -11.17 -17.10 -0.56
C SER A 38 -9.89 -17.45 0.20
N LEU A 39 -8.92 -16.55 0.17
CA LEU A 39 -7.79 -16.53 1.09
C LEU A 39 -8.03 -15.43 2.14
N PRO A 40 -8.08 -15.76 3.44
CA PRO A 40 -8.36 -14.77 4.48
C PRO A 40 -7.23 -13.74 4.63
N ALA A 41 -7.60 -12.58 5.18
CA ALA A 41 -6.66 -11.53 5.55
C ALA A 41 -5.61 -12.04 6.54
N ARG A 42 -4.40 -11.45 6.50
CA ARG A 42 -3.28 -11.85 7.36
C ARG A 42 -2.53 -10.64 7.86
N THR A 43 -2.19 -10.62 9.15
CA THR A 43 -1.34 -9.58 9.71
C THR A 43 0.13 -10.00 9.67
N LEU A 44 0.98 -9.17 9.10
CA LEU A 44 2.43 -9.28 9.15
C LEU A 44 2.97 -8.36 10.23
N GLN A 45 3.91 -8.87 11.04
CA GLN A 45 4.65 -8.07 12.01
C GLN A 45 6.03 -7.75 11.44
N ILE A 46 6.29 -6.48 11.14
CA ILE A 46 7.58 -6.01 10.63
C ILE A 46 8.44 -5.56 11.82
N SER A 47 9.54 -6.27 12.05
CA SER A 47 10.56 -5.87 13.02
C SER A 47 11.34 -4.66 12.55
N ASN A 48 11.83 -3.85 13.49
CA ASN A 48 12.71 -2.73 13.19
C ASN A 48 14.03 -3.21 12.56
N ASN A 49 14.44 -2.57 11.46
CA ASN A 49 15.73 -2.80 10.83
C ASN A 49 16.58 -1.51 10.96
N PRO A 50 17.62 -1.49 11.83
CA PRO A 50 18.47 -0.31 12.00
C PRO A 50 19.26 0.06 10.74
N GLY A 51 19.45 -0.86 9.79
CA GLY A 51 20.09 -0.58 8.50
C GLY A 51 19.22 0.22 7.52
N LEU A 52 17.91 0.37 7.80
CA LEU A 52 17.00 1.24 7.05
C LEU A 52 16.86 2.64 7.68
N ALA A 53 17.49 2.90 8.82
CA ALA A 53 17.48 4.20 9.51
C ALA A 53 18.42 5.22 8.86
N VAL A 54 18.44 5.31 7.53
CA VAL A 54 19.09 6.43 6.83
C VAL A 54 18.07 7.56 6.75
N ASP A 55 18.36 8.58 7.55
CA ASP A 55 17.59 9.78 7.83
C ASP A 55 17.07 10.47 6.54
N THR A 56 15.78 10.33 6.25
CA THR A 56 15.06 11.28 5.38
C THR A 56 13.85 11.79 6.17
N PRO A 57 13.90 13.01 6.71
CA PRO A 57 12.74 13.59 7.36
C PRO A 57 11.67 13.85 6.29
N VAL A 58 10.59 13.08 6.30
CA VAL A 58 9.32 13.53 5.70
C VAL A 58 8.74 14.60 6.63
N SER A 59 9.18 15.85 6.44
CA SER A 59 8.61 16.99 7.15
C SER A 59 7.16 17.16 6.73
N ASN A 60 6.23 16.69 7.56
CA ASN A 60 4.82 17.04 7.43
C ASN A 60 4.64 18.42 8.10
N GLU A 61 5.11 19.48 7.43
CA GLU A 61 4.98 20.86 7.88
C GLU A 61 3.54 21.36 7.72
N GLN A 62 2.66 20.89 8.59
CA GLN A 62 1.37 21.53 8.84
C GLN A 62 1.52 22.45 10.05
N GLY A 63 1.82 23.73 9.81
CA GLY A 63 1.71 24.74 10.86
C GLY A 63 2.45 26.05 10.62
N GLY A 64 1.89 26.93 9.78
CA GLY A 64 2.12 28.38 9.91
C GLY A 64 2.49 29.13 8.64
N MET A 65 1.59 29.20 7.66
CA MET A 65 1.65 30.25 6.64
C MET A 65 0.52 31.26 6.88
N THR A 66 0.84 32.38 7.52
CA THR A 66 -0.04 33.56 7.46
C THR A 66 0.32 34.35 6.20
N VAL A 67 -0.25 33.96 5.06
CA VAL A 67 -0.28 34.82 3.88
C VAL A 67 -1.41 35.83 4.07
N ILE A 68 -1.08 37.07 4.40
CA ILE A 68 -2.05 38.17 4.38
C ILE A 68 -2.17 38.63 2.91
N GLY A 69 -3.11 38.05 2.17
CA GLY A 69 -3.46 38.42 0.79
C GLY A 69 -4.21 37.28 0.07
N PRO A 70 -5.09 37.59 -0.90
CA PRO A 70 -5.76 36.54 -1.69
C PRO A 70 -4.73 35.71 -2.48
N PRO A 71 -4.90 34.38 -2.56
CA PRO A 71 -3.94 33.50 -3.21
C PRO A 71 -3.85 33.83 -4.70
N VAL A 72 -2.67 34.27 -5.16
CA VAL A 72 -2.37 34.42 -6.59
C VAL A 72 -1.73 33.12 -7.09
N TRP A 73 -2.31 32.55 -8.14
CA TRP A 73 -1.79 31.34 -8.75
C TRP A 73 -0.62 31.65 -9.71
N PRO A 74 0.41 30.78 -9.81
CA PRO A 74 1.60 31.03 -10.63
C PRO A 74 1.33 31.26 -12.12
N LEU A 75 0.18 30.80 -12.63
CA LEU A 75 -0.24 30.96 -14.02
C LEU A 75 -0.77 32.36 -14.37
N GLN A 76 -0.89 33.26 -13.40
CA GLN A 76 -1.46 34.60 -13.60
C GLN A 76 -0.45 35.64 -14.10
N LEU A 77 0.84 35.29 -14.24
CA LEU A 77 1.87 36.14 -14.84
C LEU A 77 2.23 35.66 -16.25
N SER A 78 1.36 35.90 -17.22
CA SER A 78 1.70 35.94 -18.65
C SER A 78 1.43 37.32 -19.21
#